data_AF-A0A3D2RZK0-F1
#
_entry.id   AF-A0A3D2RZK0-F1
#
_cell.length_a   1.000
_cell.length_b   1.000
_cell.length_c   1.000
_cell.angle_alpha   90.00
_cell.angle_beta   90.00
_cell.angle_gamma   90.00
#
_symmetry.space_group_name_H-M   'P 1'
#
loop_
_entity.id
_entity.type
_entity.pdbx_description
1 polymer ?
#
loop_
_entity_poly.entity_id
_entity_poly.type
_entity_poly.pdbx_seq_one_letter_code
_entity_poly.pdbx_strand_id
1 'polypeptide(L)'
;MYDGSTYPNGKPRATIALSMSPSWLVNDFNVETFAMDFRGVTVQMPAYWDPQVQVRLSVLMDVLAKKYNTDTNLQLVYVPQMTSNGIEGHFNGVPDSVLLSAAHISGTGSEAKKEFAIKWVKASLDASLAVAQAFNTKAVAFEVHELFGEASIPKTIMDKFLTDPRFENRAGVAMWWISGEEGYQPQLVAYIKNYTGDVYGQVIGNSQQSNRYPNGDYRAVFIQAEELCMRYIEPWNYEFENNTYTATMLDFNEYAKNHFQ
;
A
#
# COMPACT_ATOMS: atom_id res chain seq x y z
N MET A 1 8.68 -24.36 -0.70
CA MET A 1 7.97 -25.13 0.34
C MET A 1 6.53 -24.61 0.39
N TYR A 2 5.54 -25.47 0.64
CA TYR A 2 4.11 -25.11 0.70
C TYR A 2 3.61 -25.31 2.14
N ASP A 3 2.74 -24.43 2.65
CA ASP A 3 2.25 -24.48 4.04
C ASP A 3 1.16 -25.55 4.30
N GLY A 4 0.81 -26.33 3.27
CA GLY A 4 -0.23 -27.36 3.32
C GLY A 4 -1.65 -26.84 3.11
N SER A 5 -1.85 -25.53 2.99
CA SER A 5 -3.15 -24.92 2.67
C SER A 5 -3.31 -24.65 1.17
N THR A 6 -4.55 -24.56 0.70
CA THR A 6 -4.87 -24.27 -0.71
C THR A 6 -5.67 -22.98 -0.85
N TYR A 7 -5.52 -22.30 -1.98
CA TYR A 7 -6.50 -21.32 -2.45
C TYR A 7 -7.84 -22.03 -2.72
N PRO A 8 -8.97 -21.30 -2.82
CA PRO A 8 -10.28 -21.90 -3.16
C PRO A 8 -10.29 -22.70 -4.48
N ASN A 9 -9.36 -22.38 -5.39
CA ASN A 9 -9.15 -23.11 -6.65
C ASN A 9 -8.24 -24.34 -6.52
N GLY A 10 -7.93 -24.80 -5.29
CA GLY A 10 -7.12 -25.99 -5.03
C GLY A 10 -5.60 -25.80 -5.23
N LYS A 11 -5.13 -24.62 -5.67
CA LYS A 11 -3.68 -24.37 -5.79
C LYS A 11 -3.04 -24.29 -4.40
N PRO A 12 -1.88 -24.93 -4.17
CA PRO A 12 -1.20 -24.87 -2.89
C PRO A 12 -0.67 -23.45 -2.63
N ARG A 13 -0.90 -22.93 -1.41
CA ARG A 13 -0.39 -21.62 -0.99
C ARG A 13 1.10 -21.74 -0.69
N ALA A 14 1.87 -20.76 -1.17
CA ALA A 14 3.29 -20.67 -0.88
C ALA A 14 3.50 -20.63 0.65
N THR A 15 4.53 -21.32 1.16
CA THR A 15 4.89 -21.21 2.57
C THR A 15 5.15 -19.75 2.90
N ILE A 16 4.39 -19.22 3.85
CA ILE A 16 4.62 -17.92 4.44
C ILE A 16 5.99 -17.97 5.11
N ALA A 17 6.92 -17.12 4.65
CA ALA A 17 8.23 -17.02 5.26
C ALA A 17 8.09 -16.54 6.71
N LEU A 18 8.76 -17.21 7.65
CA LEU A 18 8.76 -16.81 9.06
C LEU A 18 9.44 -15.45 9.27
N SER A 19 10.37 -15.10 8.38
CA SER A 19 10.95 -13.76 8.29
C SER A 19 10.48 -13.09 7.00
N MET A 20 9.91 -11.90 7.14
CA MET A 20 9.41 -11.09 6.02
C MET A 20 10.47 -10.15 5.43
N SER A 21 11.73 -10.35 5.82
CA SER A 21 12.86 -9.57 5.33
C SER A 21 14.10 -10.46 5.18
N PRO A 22 15.12 -10.02 4.42
CA PRO A 22 16.38 -10.76 4.34
C PRO A 22 17.02 -10.88 5.73
N SER A 23 17.54 -12.07 6.06
CA SER A 23 18.10 -12.33 7.40
C SER A 23 19.28 -11.41 7.77
N TRP A 24 20.04 -10.95 6.77
CA TRP A 24 21.15 -10.01 6.97
C TRP A 24 20.66 -8.64 7.49
N LEU A 25 19.41 -8.26 7.21
CA LEU A 25 18.85 -7.01 7.72
C LEU A 25 18.78 -7.04 9.26
N VAL A 26 18.38 -8.18 9.80
CA VAL A 26 18.28 -8.41 11.25
C VAL A 26 19.65 -8.72 11.84
N ASN A 27 20.39 -9.67 11.27
CA ASN A 27 21.62 -10.19 11.87
C ASN A 27 22.80 -9.21 11.79
N ASP A 28 22.94 -8.51 10.66
CA ASP A 28 24.14 -7.70 10.39
C ASP A 28 23.89 -6.22 10.72
N PHE A 29 22.66 -5.74 10.56
CA PHE A 29 22.28 -4.35 10.86
C PHE A 29 21.49 -4.17 12.16
N ASN A 30 21.22 -5.25 12.91
CA ASN A 30 20.49 -5.23 14.17
C ASN A 30 19.15 -4.48 14.07
N VAL A 31 18.47 -4.61 12.94
CA VAL A 31 17.13 -4.04 12.75
C VAL A 31 16.18 -4.65 13.76
N GLU A 32 15.44 -3.80 14.45
CA GLU A 32 14.40 -4.24 15.35
C GLU A 32 13.25 -4.91 14.59
N THR A 33 12.77 -6.03 15.15
CA THR A 33 11.60 -6.73 14.64
C THR A 33 10.57 -6.92 15.74
N PHE A 34 9.30 -7.02 15.36
CA PHE A 34 8.22 -7.42 16.25
C PHE A 34 7.45 -8.60 15.67
N ALA A 35 6.85 -9.38 16.57
CA ALA A 35 5.99 -10.49 16.20
C ALA A 35 4.60 -9.99 15.84
N MET A 36 4.04 -10.50 14.74
CA MET A 36 2.63 -10.30 14.39
C MET A 36 2.05 -11.55 13.74
N ASP A 37 0.74 -11.74 13.83
CA ASP A 37 0.05 -12.81 13.15
C ASP A 37 -0.34 -12.40 11.73
N PHE A 38 0.07 -13.20 10.75
CA PHE A 38 -0.32 -13.03 9.36
C PHE A 38 -0.84 -14.35 8.79
N ARG A 39 -2.14 -14.37 8.45
CA ARG A 39 -2.83 -15.53 7.88
C ARG A 39 -2.66 -16.82 8.72
N GLY A 40 -2.67 -16.68 10.05
CA GLY A 40 -2.54 -17.80 10.99
C GLY A 40 -1.09 -18.24 11.26
N VAL A 41 -0.09 -17.49 10.78
CA VAL A 41 1.32 -17.72 11.07
C VAL A 41 1.91 -16.50 11.76
N THR A 42 2.58 -16.70 12.89
CA THR A 42 3.35 -15.64 13.54
C THR A 42 4.63 -15.38 12.75
N VAL A 43 4.85 -14.14 12.35
CA VAL A 43 6.00 -13.70 11.54
C VAL A 43 6.77 -12.61 12.28
N GLN A 44 8.07 -12.52 12.00
CA GLN A 44 8.90 -11.42 12.49
C GLN A 44 8.96 -10.31 11.43
N MET A 45 8.41 -9.16 11.76
CA MET A 45 8.34 -8.00 10.89
C MET A 45 9.35 -6.93 11.32
N PRO A 46 10.24 -6.43 10.44
CA PRO A 46 11.01 -5.24 10.72
C PRO A 46 10.13 -4.07 11.12
N ALA A 47 10.51 -3.37 12.19
CA ALA A 47 9.86 -2.14 12.57
C ALA A 47 10.08 -1.10 11.46
N TYR A 48 9.02 -0.69 10.78
CA TYR A 48 9.12 0.24 9.64
C TYR A 48 9.78 1.58 10.02
N TRP A 49 9.58 2.02 11.26
CA TRP A 49 10.16 3.23 11.83
C TRP A 49 11.61 3.07 12.32
N ASP A 50 12.21 1.87 12.20
CA ASP A 50 13.61 1.66 12.54
C ASP A 50 14.50 2.48 11.58
N PRO A 51 15.45 3.30 12.09
CA PRO A 51 16.33 4.10 11.26
C PRO A 51 17.18 3.28 10.27
N GLN A 52 17.64 2.08 10.65
CA GLN A 52 18.39 1.21 9.75
C GLN A 52 17.51 0.68 8.61
N VAL A 53 16.22 0.40 8.87
CA VAL A 53 15.27 0.05 7.80
C VAL A 53 15.17 1.21 6.79
N GLN A 54 14.99 2.43 7.27
CA GLN A 54 14.89 3.62 6.41
C GLN A 54 16.17 3.85 5.58
N VAL A 55 17.35 3.69 6.20
CA VAL A 55 18.65 3.77 5.49
C VAL A 55 18.75 2.69 4.41
N ARG A 56 18.37 1.45 4.71
CA ARG A 56 18.49 0.34 3.75
C ARG A 56 17.47 0.44 2.63
N LEU A 57 16.27 0.95 2.89
CA LEU A 57 15.29 1.29 1.87
C LEU A 57 15.83 2.36 0.91
N SER A 58 16.43 3.44 1.42
CA SER A 58 17.06 4.46 0.59
C SER A 58 18.18 3.88 -0.29
N VAL A 59 19.06 3.04 0.27
CA VAL A 59 20.10 2.35 -0.53
C VAL A 59 19.50 1.47 -1.62
N LEU A 60 18.44 0.72 -1.32
CA LEU A 60 17.74 -0.10 -2.30
C LEU A 60 17.15 0.76 -3.42
N MET A 61 16.46 1.85 -3.07
CA MET A 61 15.85 2.74 -4.07
C MET A 61 16.89 3.40 -4.97
N ASP A 62 18.04 3.83 -4.43
CA ASP A 62 19.14 4.39 -5.21
C ASP A 62 19.69 3.37 -6.23
N VAL A 63 19.86 2.12 -5.82
CA VAL A 63 20.36 1.07 -6.73
C VAL A 63 19.32 0.73 -7.80
N LEU A 64 18.04 0.65 -7.44
CA LEU A 64 16.96 0.40 -8.41
C LEU A 64 16.83 1.56 -9.40
N ALA A 65 16.89 2.80 -8.93
CA ALA A 65 16.79 3.98 -9.78
C ALA A 65 17.96 4.07 -10.78
N LYS A 66 19.19 3.72 -10.38
CA LYS A 66 20.33 3.63 -11.32
C LYS A 66 20.05 2.69 -12.50
N LYS A 67 19.24 1.66 -12.29
CA LYS A 67 18.88 0.69 -13.32
C LYS A 67 17.63 1.08 -14.12
N TYR A 68 16.62 1.64 -13.47
CA TYR A 68 15.27 1.75 -14.04
C TYR A 68 14.76 3.18 -14.21
N ASN A 69 15.41 4.21 -13.67
CA ASN A 69 14.88 5.58 -13.73
C ASN A 69 14.80 6.14 -15.16
N THR A 70 15.65 5.66 -16.07
CA THR A 70 15.63 6.02 -17.50
C THR A 70 14.70 5.14 -18.34
N ASP A 71 14.10 4.11 -17.76
CA ASP A 71 13.14 3.25 -18.47
C ASP A 71 11.85 4.03 -18.73
N THR A 72 11.52 4.25 -20.00
CA THR A 72 10.32 4.99 -20.40
C THR A 72 9.04 4.18 -20.20
N ASN A 73 9.12 2.87 -19.98
CA ASN A 73 7.95 2.04 -19.67
C ASN A 73 7.62 2.05 -18.17
N LEU A 74 8.59 2.37 -17.30
CA LEU A 74 8.33 2.57 -15.89
C LEU A 74 7.71 3.96 -15.67
N GLN A 75 6.45 3.99 -15.24
CA GLN A 75 5.68 5.22 -15.02
C GLN A 75 5.43 5.52 -13.55
N LEU A 76 5.26 4.48 -12.73
CA LEU A 76 4.86 4.56 -11.33
C LEU A 76 5.76 3.67 -10.47
N VAL A 77 6.16 4.19 -9.31
CA VAL A 77 6.87 3.44 -8.28
C VAL A 77 6.06 3.46 -6.99
N TYR A 78 5.62 2.28 -6.54
CA TYR A 78 5.00 2.15 -5.22
C TYR A 78 6.07 2.22 -4.12
N VAL A 79 5.79 2.98 -3.07
CA VAL A 79 6.64 3.07 -1.90
C VAL A 79 6.54 1.77 -1.12
N PRO A 80 7.64 1.02 -0.93
CA PRO A 80 7.59 -0.20 -0.13
C PRO A 80 7.26 0.10 1.32
N GLN A 81 6.36 -0.69 1.89
CA GLN A 81 6.00 -0.65 3.30
C GLN A 81 6.44 -1.98 3.94
N MET A 82 6.92 -1.95 5.18
CA MET A 82 7.36 -3.16 5.87
C MET A 82 6.16 -3.93 6.42
N THR A 83 5.49 -4.64 5.51
CA THR A 83 4.39 -5.57 5.78
C THR A 83 4.66 -6.91 5.12
N SER A 84 3.83 -7.91 5.42
CA SER A 84 4.06 -9.30 5.01
C SER A 84 3.94 -9.55 3.51
N ASN A 85 3.42 -8.58 2.73
CA ASN A 85 3.49 -8.57 1.26
C ASN A 85 4.35 -7.43 0.69
N GLY A 86 4.97 -6.59 1.54
CA GLY A 86 6.02 -5.65 1.20
C GLY A 86 5.58 -4.31 0.58
N ILE A 87 4.28 -4.11 0.33
CA ILE A 87 3.75 -2.86 -0.25
C ILE A 87 2.48 -2.42 0.48
N GLU A 88 1.59 -3.34 0.85
CA GLU A 88 0.35 -2.99 1.56
C GLU A 88 0.67 -2.64 3.00
N GLY A 89 0.61 -1.37 3.37
CA GLY A 89 0.87 -0.80 4.69
C GLY A 89 -0.12 -1.19 5.77
N HIS A 90 -1.08 -2.06 5.47
CA HIS A 90 -2.11 -2.39 6.42
C HIS A 90 -1.58 -3.35 7.47
N PHE A 91 -1.39 -2.83 8.68
CA PHE A 91 -1.44 -3.64 9.89
C PHE A 91 -2.89 -3.90 10.32
N ASN A 92 -3.87 -3.74 9.43
CA ASN A 92 -5.27 -4.08 9.72
C ASN A 92 -5.33 -5.57 10.10
N GLY A 93 -5.71 -5.83 11.34
CA GLY A 93 -5.70 -7.17 11.95
C GLY A 93 -4.59 -7.40 12.98
N VAL A 94 -3.56 -6.55 13.05
CA VAL A 94 -2.59 -6.54 14.15
C VAL A 94 -3.20 -5.77 15.32
N PRO A 95 -3.24 -6.34 16.55
CA PRO A 95 -3.79 -5.64 17.69
C PRO A 95 -3.07 -4.32 17.99
N ASP A 96 -3.82 -3.27 18.37
CA ASP A 96 -3.27 -1.97 18.75
C ASP A 96 -2.13 -2.09 19.77
N SER A 97 -2.29 -2.97 20.77
CA SER A 97 -1.29 -3.21 21.81
C SER A 97 0.04 -3.75 21.27
N VAL A 98 0.01 -4.56 20.20
CA VAL A 98 1.22 -5.10 19.55
C VAL A 98 1.96 -3.98 18.84
N LEU A 99 1.25 -3.13 18.08
CA LEU A 99 1.86 -2.00 17.38
C LEU A 99 2.45 -0.95 18.34
N LEU A 100 1.72 -0.64 19.41
CA LEU A 100 2.21 0.28 20.45
C LEU A 100 3.44 -0.27 21.17
N SER A 101 3.41 -1.57 21.54
CA SER A 101 4.56 -2.22 22.17
C SER A 101 5.78 -2.27 21.25
N ALA A 102 5.59 -2.60 19.96
CA ALA A 102 6.66 -2.60 18.97
C ALA A 102 7.30 -1.21 18.78
N ALA A 103 6.50 -0.15 18.94
CA ALA A 103 6.97 1.22 18.83
C ALA A 103 7.63 1.77 20.12
N HIS A 104 7.73 0.94 21.17
CA HIS A 104 8.16 1.30 22.53
C HIS A 104 7.30 2.38 23.18
N ILE A 105 6.00 2.39 22.87
CA ILE A 105 5.05 3.36 23.43
C ILE A 105 4.32 2.68 24.58
N SER A 106 4.53 3.20 25.79
CA SER A 106 3.82 2.76 26.98
C SER A 106 2.42 3.37 27.06
N GLY A 107 1.44 2.57 27.46
CA GLY A 107 0.07 3.02 27.69
C GLY A 107 -0.90 2.58 26.60
N THR A 108 -2.14 3.06 26.71
CA THR A 108 -3.24 2.74 25.80
C THR A 108 -4.08 3.99 25.55
N GLY A 109 -4.90 3.97 24.50
CA GLY A 109 -5.83 5.06 24.21
C GLY A 109 -5.23 6.15 23.31
N SER A 110 -5.89 7.29 23.26
CA SER A 110 -5.67 8.32 22.23
C SER A 110 -4.28 8.95 22.25
N GLU A 111 -3.69 9.15 23.42
CA GLU A 111 -2.33 9.71 23.57
C GLU A 111 -1.27 8.77 22.99
N ALA A 112 -1.32 7.47 23.35
CA ALA A 112 -0.42 6.46 22.81
C ALA A 112 -0.57 6.32 21.28
N LYS A 113 -1.81 6.37 20.77
CA LYS A 113 -2.08 6.37 19.32
C LYS A 113 -1.50 7.59 18.61
N LYS A 114 -1.54 8.78 19.23
CA LYS A 114 -0.90 10.00 18.68
C LYS A 114 0.63 9.88 18.65
N GLU A 115 1.25 9.33 19.67
CA GLU A 115 2.70 9.08 19.67
C GLU A 115 3.10 8.10 18.56
N PHE A 116 2.30 7.05 18.36
CA PHE A 116 2.51 6.11 17.27
C PHE A 116 2.35 6.79 15.91
N ALA A 117 1.30 7.61 15.75
CA ALA A 117 1.05 8.37 14.53
C ALA A 117 2.27 9.22 14.12
N ILE A 118 2.95 9.87 15.07
CA ILE A 118 4.16 10.65 14.79
C ILE A 118 5.26 9.75 14.19
N LYS A 119 5.53 8.58 14.78
CA LYS A 119 6.54 7.64 14.29
C LYS A 119 6.16 7.12 12.89
N TRP A 120 4.91 6.68 12.72
CA TRP A 120 4.43 6.10 11.47
C TRP A 120 4.43 7.11 10.32
N VAL A 121 3.87 8.30 10.53
CA VAL A 121 3.83 9.37 9.54
C VAL A 121 5.26 9.75 9.15
N LYS A 122 6.17 9.91 10.11
CA LYS A 122 7.57 10.23 9.80
C LYS A 122 8.23 9.14 8.92
N ALA A 123 8.12 7.87 9.31
CA ALA A 123 8.69 6.77 8.56
C ALA A 123 8.11 6.67 7.13
N SER A 124 6.79 6.89 7.00
CA SER A 124 6.08 6.88 5.72
C SER A 124 6.58 8.00 4.79
N LEU A 125 6.72 9.22 5.33
CA LEU A 125 7.21 10.36 4.56
C LEU A 125 8.69 10.23 4.20
N ASP A 126 9.53 9.73 5.11
CA ASP A 126 10.96 9.52 4.86
C ASP A 126 11.18 8.48 3.75
N ALA A 127 10.48 7.34 3.80
CA ALA A 127 10.55 6.33 2.76
C ALA A 127 10.01 6.85 1.42
N SER A 128 8.87 7.55 1.43
CA SER A 128 8.31 8.16 0.22
C SER A 128 9.27 9.16 -0.39
N LEU A 129 9.96 9.97 0.43
CA LEU A 129 10.93 10.94 -0.03
C LEU A 129 12.17 10.25 -0.61
N ALA A 130 12.65 9.17 0.00
CA ALA A 130 13.75 8.38 -0.55
C ALA A 130 13.41 7.82 -1.94
N VAL A 131 12.19 7.32 -2.14
CA VAL A 131 11.70 6.87 -3.45
C VAL A 131 11.62 8.05 -4.43
N ALA A 132 11.01 9.16 -4.03
CA ALA A 132 10.81 10.33 -4.89
C ALA A 132 12.12 11.00 -5.32
N GLN A 133 13.15 10.96 -4.48
CA GLN A 133 14.48 11.47 -4.78
C GLN A 133 15.26 10.53 -5.71
N ALA A 134 15.19 9.22 -5.48
CA ALA A 134 15.85 8.23 -6.32
C ALA A 134 15.23 8.18 -7.72
N PHE A 135 13.89 8.09 -7.80
CA PHE A 135 13.11 8.07 -9.04
C PHE A 135 12.57 9.47 -9.39
N ASN A 136 13.49 10.38 -9.68
CA ASN A 136 13.20 11.81 -9.86
C ASN A 136 12.37 12.20 -11.11
N THR A 137 12.04 11.24 -11.98
CA THR A 137 11.17 11.47 -13.15
C THR A 137 9.88 10.64 -13.12
N LYS A 138 9.66 9.87 -12.06
CA LYS A 138 8.54 8.93 -11.97
C LYS A 138 7.48 9.42 -11.00
N ALA A 139 6.23 9.01 -11.25
CA ALA A 139 5.19 9.11 -10.24
C ALA A 139 5.53 8.17 -9.08
N VAL A 140 5.14 8.58 -7.88
CA VAL A 140 5.33 7.81 -6.64
C VAL A 140 3.98 7.64 -5.99
N ALA A 141 3.67 6.43 -5.52
CA ALA A 141 2.43 6.20 -4.78
C ALA A 141 2.70 5.48 -3.46
N PHE A 142 2.17 6.03 -2.38
CA PHE A 142 2.19 5.40 -1.06
C PHE A 142 0.81 4.82 -0.78
N GLU A 143 0.75 3.54 -0.41
CA GLU A 143 -0.52 2.89 -0.14
C GLU A 143 -1.06 3.27 1.25
N VAL A 144 -2.36 3.59 1.32
CA VAL A 144 -2.99 4.15 2.52
C VAL A 144 -4.06 3.22 3.10
N HIS A 145 -4.00 3.07 4.43
CA HIS A 145 -4.99 2.39 5.25
C HIS A 145 -5.28 3.19 6.52
N GLU A 146 -6.50 3.07 7.03
CA GLU A 146 -6.85 3.42 8.39
C GLU A 146 -5.98 2.62 9.36
N LEU A 147 -5.48 3.29 10.40
CA LEU A 147 -4.74 2.66 11.48
C LEU A 147 -5.52 2.92 12.77
N PHE A 148 -5.60 1.91 13.63
CA PHE A 148 -6.39 1.97 14.86
C PHE A 148 -7.89 2.25 14.64
N GLY A 149 -8.42 1.92 13.46
CA GLY A 149 -9.80 2.21 13.05
C GLY A 149 -10.07 3.67 12.73
N GLU A 150 -9.02 4.46 12.47
CA GLU A 150 -9.13 5.88 12.19
C GLU A 150 -8.34 6.28 10.93
N ALA A 151 -8.88 7.26 10.19
CA ALA A 151 -8.21 7.82 9.01
C ALA A 151 -7.23 8.96 9.35
N SER A 152 -7.01 9.30 10.62
CA SER A 152 -6.18 10.44 11.02
C SER A 152 -4.72 10.34 10.53
N ILE A 153 -4.13 9.16 10.61
CA ILE A 153 -2.78 8.86 10.12
C ILE A 153 -2.67 8.98 8.59
N PRO A 154 -3.45 8.22 7.78
CA PRO A 154 -3.35 8.33 6.31
C PRO A 154 -3.69 9.74 5.80
N LYS A 155 -4.65 10.44 6.42
CA LYS A 155 -4.96 11.85 6.10
C LYS A 155 -3.74 12.75 6.25
N THR A 156 -3.00 12.59 7.35
CA THR A 156 -1.79 13.39 7.60
C THR A 156 -0.72 13.14 6.53
N ILE A 157 -0.56 11.88 6.08
CA ILE A 157 0.37 11.53 5.01
C ILE A 157 -0.08 12.15 3.67
N MET A 158 -1.37 12.00 3.33
CA MET A 158 -1.99 12.59 2.14
C MET A 158 -1.79 14.11 2.07
N ASP A 159 -2.11 14.83 3.14
CA ASP A 159 -1.92 16.28 3.25
C ASP A 159 -0.45 16.68 3.07
N LYS A 160 0.47 15.87 3.56
CA LYS A 160 1.92 16.14 3.44
C LYS A 160 2.42 15.95 2.02
N PHE A 161 1.89 15.02 1.24
CA PHE A 161 2.23 14.92 -0.18
C PHE A 161 1.79 16.16 -0.99
N LEU A 162 0.70 16.81 -0.60
CA LEU A 162 0.23 18.04 -1.24
C LEU A 162 1.01 19.29 -0.82
N THR A 163 1.53 19.31 0.41
CA THR A 163 2.06 20.54 1.03
C THR A 163 3.58 20.58 1.15
N ASP A 164 4.25 19.43 1.11
CA ASP A 164 5.71 19.36 1.19
C ASP A 164 6.33 19.49 -0.20
N PRO A 165 7.04 20.61 -0.49
CA PRO A 165 7.55 20.89 -1.82
C PRO A 165 8.60 19.88 -2.28
N ARG A 166 9.18 19.08 -1.37
CA ARG A 166 10.17 18.06 -1.71
C ARG A 166 9.59 16.91 -2.54
N PHE A 167 8.27 16.75 -2.57
CA PHE A 167 7.60 15.76 -3.42
C PHE A 167 7.28 16.26 -4.82
N GLU A 168 7.39 17.57 -5.10
CA GLU A 168 7.24 18.15 -6.44
C GLU A 168 5.93 17.75 -7.16
N ASN A 169 4.84 17.53 -6.41
CA ASN A 169 3.55 17.00 -6.90
C ASN A 169 3.63 15.61 -7.55
N ARG A 170 4.71 14.84 -7.34
CA ARG A 170 4.89 13.48 -7.89
C ARG A 170 4.41 12.37 -6.95
N ALA A 171 4.24 12.68 -5.66
CA ALA A 171 3.74 11.73 -4.68
C ALA A 171 2.21 11.78 -4.62
N GLY A 172 1.57 10.67 -4.93
CA GLY A 172 0.15 10.42 -4.73
C GLY A 172 -0.09 9.28 -3.75
N VAL A 173 -1.33 8.82 -3.68
CA VAL A 173 -1.73 7.71 -2.81
C VAL A 173 -2.26 6.53 -3.59
N ALA A 174 -2.05 5.33 -3.04
CA ALA A 174 -2.56 4.10 -3.59
C ALA A 174 -3.64 3.48 -2.69
N MET A 175 -4.68 2.94 -3.32
CA MET A 175 -5.76 2.18 -2.70
C MET A 175 -5.76 0.75 -3.27
N TRP A 176 -5.14 -0.19 -2.55
CA TRP A 176 -4.97 -1.59 -3.00
C TRP A 176 -6.18 -2.49 -2.71
N TRP A 177 -7.33 -1.88 -2.46
CA TRP A 177 -8.54 -2.54 -2.00
C TRP A 177 -9.79 -1.98 -2.67
N ILE A 178 -9.66 -1.44 -3.89
CA ILE A 178 -10.82 -0.95 -4.65
C ILE A 178 -11.75 -2.12 -4.97
N SER A 179 -13.04 -1.95 -4.65
CA SER A 179 -14.04 -3.03 -4.69
C SER A 179 -15.40 -2.57 -5.23
N GLY A 180 -15.63 -1.26 -5.31
CA GLY A 180 -16.95 -0.68 -5.49
C GLY A 180 -17.74 -0.53 -4.18
N GLU A 181 -17.26 -1.07 -3.06
CA GLU A 181 -17.87 -0.88 -1.75
C GLU A 181 -17.33 0.37 -1.04
N GLU A 182 -18.17 1.03 -0.26
CA GLU A 182 -17.78 2.14 0.61
C GLU A 182 -17.71 1.75 2.09
N GLY A 183 -18.11 0.52 2.44
CA GLY A 183 -18.21 0.06 3.83
C GLY A 183 -16.87 -0.23 4.50
N TYR A 184 -15.83 -0.50 3.72
CA TYR A 184 -14.48 -0.75 4.23
C TYR A 184 -13.69 0.57 4.28
N GLN A 185 -13.23 0.94 5.47
CA GLN A 185 -12.48 2.17 5.73
C GLN A 185 -13.21 3.45 5.25
N PRO A 186 -14.48 3.65 5.64
CA PRO A 186 -15.35 4.69 5.08
C PRO A 186 -14.82 6.10 5.32
N GLN A 187 -14.11 6.35 6.43
CA GLN A 187 -13.57 7.68 6.71
C GLN A 187 -12.40 8.03 5.79
N LEU A 188 -11.62 7.03 5.39
CA LEU A 188 -10.56 7.18 4.41
C LEU A 188 -11.12 7.34 3.00
N VAL A 189 -12.10 6.51 2.58
CA VAL A 189 -12.77 6.65 1.27
C VAL A 189 -13.36 8.05 1.11
N ALA A 190 -14.11 8.54 2.11
CA ALA A 190 -14.72 9.87 2.08
C ALA A 190 -13.68 11.00 1.94
N TYR A 191 -12.47 10.80 2.45
CA TYR A 191 -11.40 11.77 2.35
C TYR A 191 -10.68 11.70 0.99
N ILE A 192 -10.46 10.49 0.45
CA ILE A 192 -9.91 10.29 -0.91
C ILE A 192 -10.81 10.95 -1.96
N LYS A 193 -12.14 10.90 -1.81
CA LYS A 193 -13.09 11.61 -2.70
C LYS A 193 -12.81 13.11 -2.86
N ASN A 194 -12.18 13.73 -1.86
CA ASN A 194 -11.87 15.16 -1.87
C ASN A 194 -10.36 15.44 -2.01
N TYR A 195 -9.55 14.40 -2.21
CA TYR A 195 -8.10 14.53 -2.36
C TYR A 195 -7.77 15.08 -3.75
N THR A 196 -6.94 16.13 -3.80
CA THR A 196 -6.59 16.80 -5.06
C THR A 196 -5.29 16.30 -5.68
N GLY A 197 -4.58 15.39 -5.00
CA GLY A 197 -3.39 14.74 -5.54
C GLY A 197 -3.76 13.49 -6.35
N ASP A 198 -2.75 12.86 -6.95
CA ASP A 198 -2.99 11.64 -7.72
C ASP A 198 -3.42 10.47 -6.85
N VAL A 199 -4.42 9.73 -7.32
CA VAL A 199 -4.90 8.49 -6.71
C VAL A 199 -4.69 7.33 -7.67
N TYR A 200 -4.13 6.24 -7.14
CA TYR A 200 -3.84 4.99 -7.84
C TYR A 200 -4.59 3.84 -7.16
N GLY A 201 -4.99 2.82 -7.91
CA GLY A 201 -5.77 1.70 -7.36
C GLY A 201 -5.20 0.33 -7.74
N GLN A 202 -5.44 -0.67 -6.89
CA GLN A 202 -5.39 -2.09 -7.28
C GLN A 202 -6.67 -2.77 -6.83
N VAL A 203 -7.28 -3.54 -7.74
CA VAL A 203 -8.57 -4.18 -7.49
C VAL A 203 -8.43 -5.23 -6.40
N ILE A 204 -9.36 -5.26 -5.44
CA ILE A 204 -9.30 -6.14 -4.26
C ILE A 204 -9.25 -7.63 -4.60
N GLY A 205 -9.64 -8.03 -5.81
CA GLY A 205 -9.65 -9.41 -6.30
C GLY A 205 -9.90 -9.44 -7.80
N ASN A 206 -9.96 -10.65 -8.36
CA ASN A 206 -10.42 -10.85 -9.74
C ASN A 206 -11.93 -11.09 -9.81
N SER A 207 -12.49 -11.00 -11.01
CA SER A 207 -13.93 -11.10 -11.28
C SER A 207 -14.57 -12.45 -10.94
N GLN A 208 -13.80 -13.52 -10.72
CA GLN A 208 -14.34 -14.80 -10.23
C GLN A 208 -14.71 -14.74 -8.74
N GLN A 209 -14.19 -13.76 -8.01
CA GLN A 209 -14.41 -13.59 -6.57
C GLN A 209 -15.59 -12.66 -6.32
N SER A 210 -16.75 -12.99 -6.91
CA SER A 210 -17.94 -12.13 -6.95
C SER A 210 -18.36 -11.59 -5.58
N ASN A 211 -18.13 -12.35 -4.51
CA ASN A 211 -18.43 -11.94 -3.14
C ASN A 211 -17.59 -10.75 -2.60
N ARG A 212 -16.63 -10.25 -3.39
CA ARG A 212 -15.81 -9.06 -3.07
C ARG A 212 -16.36 -7.77 -3.69
N TYR A 213 -17.46 -7.84 -4.45
CA TYR A 213 -18.04 -6.71 -5.15
C TYR A 213 -19.51 -6.55 -4.81
N PRO A 214 -20.04 -5.31 -4.82
CA PRO A 214 -21.47 -5.06 -4.65
C PRO A 214 -22.28 -5.88 -5.64
N ASN A 215 -23.20 -6.69 -5.12
CA ASN A 215 -24.08 -7.58 -5.91
C ASN A 215 -23.36 -8.55 -6.85
N GLY A 216 -22.06 -8.81 -6.63
CA GLY A 216 -21.26 -9.64 -7.53
C GLY A 216 -20.81 -8.96 -8.82
N ASP A 217 -20.94 -7.64 -8.92
CA ASP A 217 -20.64 -6.90 -10.15
C ASP A 217 -19.27 -6.24 -10.14
N TYR A 218 -18.32 -6.83 -10.87
CA TYR A 218 -16.97 -6.31 -11.02
C TYR A 218 -16.91 -4.88 -11.61
N ARG A 219 -17.94 -4.44 -12.36
CA ARG A 219 -18.00 -3.09 -12.93
C ARG A 219 -18.01 -1.99 -11.86
N ALA A 220 -18.49 -2.31 -10.66
CA ALA A 220 -18.52 -1.36 -9.54
C ALA A 220 -17.14 -0.82 -9.18
N VAL A 221 -16.08 -1.58 -9.45
CA VAL A 221 -14.68 -1.15 -9.29
C VAL A 221 -14.38 0.09 -10.14
N PHE A 222 -14.76 0.08 -11.41
CA PHE A 222 -14.46 1.17 -12.34
C PHE A 222 -15.29 2.41 -12.02
N ILE A 223 -16.55 2.23 -11.63
CA ILE A 223 -17.43 3.32 -11.17
C ILE A 223 -16.79 4.01 -9.95
N GLN A 224 -16.38 3.23 -8.95
CA GLN A 224 -15.69 3.78 -7.78
C GLN A 224 -14.35 4.45 -8.16
N ALA A 225 -13.61 3.91 -9.14
CA ALA A 225 -12.35 4.50 -9.58
C ALA A 225 -12.56 5.89 -10.19
N GLU A 226 -13.59 6.06 -11.02
CA GLU A 226 -13.97 7.36 -11.59
C GLU A 226 -14.46 8.34 -10.51
N GLU A 227 -15.29 7.88 -9.57
CA GLU A 227 -15.76 8.70 -8.44
C GLU A 227 -14.63 9.17 -7.53
N LEU A 228 -13.58 8.37 -7.38
CA LEU A 228 -12.38 8.70 -6.60
C LEU A 228 -11.30 9.41 -7.42
N CYS A 229 -11.60 9.77 -8.68
CA CYS A 229 -10.67 10.43 -9.59
C CYS A 229 -9.33 9.68 -9.71
N MET A 230 -9.38 8.35 -9.81
CA MET A 230 -8.17 7.53 -9.93
C MET A 230 -7.54 7.66 -11.31
N ARG A 231 -6.24 7.99 -11.34
CA ARG A 231 -5.45 8.13 -12.57
C ARG A 231 -5.18 6.77 -13.23
N TYR A 232 -5.03 5.73 -12.42
CA TYR A 232 -4.69 4.40 -12.86
C TYR A 232 -5.23 3.37 -11.86
N ILE A 233 -5.71 2.24 -12.38
CA ILE A 233 -6.05 1.07 -11.59
C ILE A 233 -5.38 -0.17 -12.16
N GLU A 234 -5.05 -1.12 -11.29
CA GLU A 234 -4.46 -2.42 -11.63
C GLU A 234 -5.46 -3.56 -11.40
N PRO A 235 -6.15 -4.03 -12.48
CA PRO A 235 -6.88 -5.30 -12.46
C PRO A 235 -5.91 -6.49 -12.34
N TRP A 236 -6.42 -7.62 -11.85
CA TRP A 236 -5.63 -8.85 -11.77
C TRP A 236 -5.34 -9.44 -13.15
N ASN A 237 -4.19 -10.13 -13.27
CA ASN A 237 -3.77 -10.77 -14.53
C ASN A 237 -4.85 -11.68 -15.16
N TYR A 238 -5.70 -12.27 -14.31
CA TYR A 238 -6.84 -13.08 -14.73
C TYR A 238 -7.72 -12.36 -15.76
N GLU A 239 -7.99 -11.06 -15.59
CA GLU A 239 -8.89 -10.33 -16.50
C GLU A 239 -8.32 -10.25 -17.92
N PHE A 240 -7.01 -10.06 -18.03
CA PHE A 240 -6.30 -9.98 -19.29
C PHE A 240 -6.15 -11.36 -19.95
N GLU A 241 -5.81 -12.39 -19.17
CA GLU A 241 -5.66 -13.76 -19.67
C GLU A 241 -6.99 -14.35 -20.17
N ASN A 242 -8.11 -13.94 -19.59
CA ASN A 242 -9.45 -14.47 -19.90
C ASN A 242 -10.33 -13.47 -20.70
N ASN A 243 -9.80 -12.29 -21.02
CA ASN A 243 -10.48 -11.22 -21.76
C ASN A 243 -11.81 -10.77 -21.12
N THR A 244 -11.93 -10.85 -19.80
CA THR A 244 -13.13 -10.44 -19.06
C THR A 244 -13.14 -8.93 -18.85
N TYR A 245 -14.32 -8.30 -18.95
CA TYR A 245 -14.51 -6.85 -18.77
C TYR A 245 -13.66 -5.94 -19.69
N THR A 246 -13.24 -6.44 -20.86
CA THR A 246 -12.41 -5.69 -21.83
C THR A 246 -13.02 -4.34 -22.22
N ALA A 247 -14.33 -4.29 -22.49
CA ALA A 247 -15.01 -3.03 -22.83
C ALA A 247 -14.95 -2.02 -21.66
N THR A 248 -15.22 -2.47 -20.43
CA THR A 248 -15.17 -1.62 -19.24
C THR A 248 -13.76 -1.08 -18.98
N MET A 249 -12.71 -1.88 -19.23
CA MET A 249 -11.32 -1.41 -19.16
C MET A 249 -11.01 -0.35 -20.23
N LEU A 250 -11.55 -0.50 -21.43
CA LEU A 250 -11.40 0.50 -22.49
C LEU A 250 -12.12 1.82 -22.14
N ASP A 251 -13.32 1.73 -21.58
CA ASP A 251 -14.08 2.90 -21.12
C ASP A 251 -13.31 3.67 -20.04
N PHE A 252 -12.74 2.97 -19.05
CA PHE A 252 -11.92 3.60 -18.02
C PHE A 252 -10.61 4.20 -18.58
N ASN A 253 -9.98 3.55 -19.55
CA ASN A 253 -8.81 4.12 -20.22
C ASN A 253 -9.14 5.43 -20.95
N GLU A 254 -10.33 5.52 -21.56
CA GLU A 254 -10.81 6.73 -22.21
C GLU A 254 -11.14 7.82 -21.17
N TYR A 255 -11.79 7.47 -20.06
CA TYR A 255 -11.97 8.36 -18.91
C TYR A 255 -10.62 8.94 -18.46
N ALA A 256 -9.63 8.08 -18.20
CA ALA A 256 -8.34 8.49 -17.67
C ALA A 256 -7.59 9.40 -18.66
N LYS A 257 -7.64 9.10 -19.96
CA LYS A 257 -7.09 9.99 -20.99
C LYS A 257 -7.71 11.38 -20.95
N ASN A 258 -9.04 11.46 -20.89
CA ASN A 258 -9.77 12.73 -20.96
C ASN A 258 -9.60 13.61 -19.71
N HIS A 259 -9.20 13.03 -18.56
CA HIS A 259 -9.03 13.77 -17.30
C HIS A 259 -7.57 14.12 -16.99
N PHE A 260 -6.61 13.36 -17.52
CA PHE A 260 -5.23 13.37 -17.02
C PHE A 260 -4.14 13.57 -18.06
N GLN A 261 -4.47 13.57 -19.35
CA GLN A 261 -3.55 13.87 -20.48
C GLN A 261 -3.91 15.21 -21.12
#